data_AF-T1J891-F1
#
_entry.id   AF-T1J891-F1
#
_cell.length_a   1.000
_cell.length_b   1.000
_cell.length_c   1.000
_cell.angle_alpha   90.00
_cell.angle_beta   90.00
_cell.angle_gamma   90.00
#
_symmetry.space_group_name_H-M   'P 1'
#
loop_
_entity.id
_entity.type
_entity.pdbx_description
1 polymer ?
#
loop_
_entity_poly.entity_id
_entity_poly.type
_entity_poly.pdbx_seq_one_letter_code
_entity_poly.pdbx_strand_id
1 'polypeptide(L)'
;MNQLSHSFGRKILLIRPIALTSVRERHKRKPRGWKHTDGHYVPSGAPLVYQYNLYFHPGLNVGIACNLTLYALEKGKVVISCELAQPDWDHVWMNKYYPNKQGQLLYKKYYHVIPEPQSQKFNLVNQI
;
A
#
# COMPACT_ATOMS: atom_id res chain seq x y z
N MET A 1 32.45 78.17 29.00
CA MET A 1 31.71 77.13 29.75
C MET A 1 30.53 76.69 28.91
N ASN A 2 30.56 75.44 28.44
CA ASN A 2 29.42 74.51 28.31
C ASN A 2 29.86 73.35 27.41
N GLN A 3 30.19 72.24 28.08
CA GLN A 3 30.36 70.94 27.46
C GLN A 3 28.96 70.40 27.13
N LEU A 4 28.74 69.97 25.89
CA LEU A 4 27.61 69.11 25.54
C LEU A 4 28.15 67.77 25.07
N SER A 5 27.87 66.78 25.91
CA SER A 5 27.97 65.35 25.71
C SER A 5 27.13 64.88 24.54
N HIS A 6 27.66 63.99 23.71
CA HIS A 6 26.84 62.92 23.11
C HIS A 6 27.72 61.67 22.92
N SER A 7 27.53 60.71 23.83
CA SER A 7 28.06 59.36 23.65
C SER A 7 27.34 58.70 22.48
N PHE A 8 28.12 58.33 21.46
CA PHE A 8 27.62 57.51 20.36
C PHE A 8 27.32 56.10 20.91
N GLY A 9 26.07 55.88 21.25
CA GLY A 9 25.54 54.58 21.64
C GLY A 9 25.76 53.56 20.53
N ARG A 10 26.48 52.49 20.86
CA ARG A 10 26.61 51.29 20.02
C ARG A 10 25.21 50.73 19.74
N LYS A 11 24.70 50.96 18.53
CA LYS A 11 23.54 50.21 18.00
C LYS A 11 23.98 48.75 17.83
N ILE A 12 23.77 47.95 18.86
CA ILE A 12 23.76 46.49 18.75
C ILE A 12 22.63 46.16 17.78
N LEU A 13 22.98 45.75 16.57
CA LEU A 13 22.08 45.07 15.66
C LEU A 13 21.67 43.78 16.36
N LEU A 14 20.44 43.74 16.90
CA LEU A 14 19.82 42.51 17.36
C LEU A 14 19.65 41.61 16.13
N ILE A 15 20.61 40.71 15.94
CA ILE A 15 20.47 39.55 15.06
C ILE A 15 19.28 38.79 15.62
N ARG A 16 18.11 38.93 14.97
CA ARG A 16 16.93 38.15 15.31
C ARG A 16 17.33 36.67 15.20
N PRO A 17 17.15 35.85 16.26
CA PRO A 17 17.47 34.45 16.16
C PRO A 17 16.54 33.85 15.10
N ILE A 18 17.13 33.10 14.17
CA ILE A 18 16.42 32.24 13.22
C ILE A 18 15.50 31.37 14.07
N ALA A 19 14.19 31.64 14.02
CA ALA A 19 13.21 30.86 14.76
C ALA A 19 13.40 29.39 14.40
N LEU A 20 13.68 28.56 15.41
CA LEU A 20 13.71 27.11 15.30
C LEU A 20 12.47 26.67 14.53
N THR A 21 12.69 26.05 13.36
CA THR A 21 11.63 25.45 12.57
C THR A 21 10.86 24.48 13.46
N SER A 22 9.52 24.60 13.52
CA SER A 22 8.71 23.65 14.28
C SER A 22 8.97 22.25 13.69
N VAL A 23 9.68 21.39 14.42
CA VAL A 23 9.88 20.01 14.01
C VAL A 23 8.51 19.35 14.07
N ARG A 24 7.82 19.29 12.93
CA ARG A 24 6.53 18.62 12.82
C ARG A 24 6.70 17.19 13.31
N GLU A 25 5.87 16.79 14.26
CA GLU A 25 5.91 15.46 14.86
C GLU A 25 5.71 14.41 13.75
N ARG A 26 6.76 13.61 13.51
CA ARG A 26 6.76 12.62 12.44
C ARG A 26 5.82 11.49 12.83
N HIS A 27 4.63 11.49 12.25
CA HIS A 27 3.68 10.39 12.40
C HIS A 27 4.33 9.07 11.95
N LYS A 28 4.27 8.06 12.82
CA LYS A 28 4.79 6.73 12.54
C LYS A 28 4.04 6.14 11.33
N ARG A 29 4.75 5.93 10.23
CA ARG A 29 4.18 5.34 9.01
C ARG A 29 3.77 3.89 9.29
N LYS A 30 2.60 3.48 8.81
CA LYS A 30 2.18 2.07 8.86
C LYS A 30 3.12 1.24 7.97
N PRO A 31 3.76 0.18 8.48
CA PRO A 31 4.65 -0.64 7.68
C PRO A 31 3.87 -1.37 6.60
N ARG A 32 4.30 -1.18 5.35
CA ARG A 32 3.80 -1.91 4.18
C ARG A 32 4.58 -3.22 4.03
N GLY A 33 4.16 -4.06 3.09
CA GLY A 33 4.78 -5.35 2.81
C GLY A 33 3.82 -6.52 2.97
N TRP A 34 4.38 -7.72 2.98
CA TRP A 34 3.64 -8.97 3.11
C TRP A 34 2.96 -9.09 4.48
N LYS A 35 1.77 -9.69 4.47
CA LYS A 35 1.01 -10.03 5.67
C LYS A 35 0.75 -11.53 5.75
N HIS A 36 0.38 -12.13 4.62
CA HIS A 36 0.21 -13.56 4.49
C HIS A 36 1.05 -14.03 3.30
N THR A 37 1.98 -14.94 3.55
CA THR A 37 2.81 -15.55 2.52
C THR A 37 2.12 -16.79 1.94
N ASP A 38 2.76 -17.40 0.95
CA ASP A 38 2.32 -18.66 0.37
C ASP A 38 2.09 -19.73 1.45
N GLY A 39 1.00 -20.49 1.32
CA GLY A 39 0.64 -21.57 2.22
C GLY A 39 -0.20 -21.20 3.44
N HIS A 40 -0.35 -19.91 3.75
CA HIS A 40 -1.17 -19.46 4.88
C HIS A 40 -2.67 -19.62 4.63
N TYR A 41 -3.42 -19.96 5.67
CA TYR A 41 -4.89 -19.87 5.66
C TYR A 41 -5.34 -18.47 6.06
N VAL A 42 -6.24 -17.90 5.27
CA VAL A 42 -6.76 -16.55 5.47
C VAL A 42 -8.29 -16.57 5.52
N PRO A 43 -8.91 -15.76 6.39
CA PRO A 43 -10.35 -15.51 6.31
C PRO A 43 -10.68 -14.56 5.14
N SER A 44 -11.94 -14.56 4.73
CA SER A 44 -12.45 -13.58 3.77
C SER A 44 -12.24 -12.15 4.30
N GLY A 45 -11.82 -11.24 3.42
CA GLY A 45 -11.51 -9.84 3.72
C GLY A 45 -10.11 -9.59 4.29
N ALA A 46 -9.31 -10.62 4.57
CA ALA A 46 -7.98 -10.44 5.13
C ALA A 46 -7.00 -9.77 4.13
N PRO A 47 -6.18 -8.81 4.58
CA PRO A 47 -5.15 -8.21 3.74
C PRO A 47 -4.00 -9.20 3.49
N LEU A 48 -3.64 -9.42 2.23
CA LEU A 48 -2.56 -10.32 1.81
C LEU A 48 -1.23 -9.58 1.76
N VAL A 49 -1.22 -8.44 1.06
CA VAL A 49 -0.04 -7.57 0.91
C VAL A 49 -0.45 -6.11 0.84
N TYR A 50 0.29 -5.29 1.57
CA TYR A 50 0.23 -3.85 1.45
C TYR A 50 1.35 -3.37 0.51
N GLN A 51 1.01 -2.86 -0.67
CA GLN A 51 1.99 -2.45 -1.68
C GLN A 51 1.78 -1.00 -2.14
N TYR A 52 2.82 -0.35 -2.66
CA TYR A 52 2.73 1.02 -3.22
C TYR A 52 2.57 1.02 -4.74
N ASN A 53 3.12 -0.01 -5.38
CA ASN A 53 3.04 -0.27 -6.81
C ASN A 53 2.44 -1.66 -7.04
N LEU A 54 2.10 -2.00 -8.27
CA LEU A 54 1.64 -3.34 -8.68
C LEU A 54 2.82 -4.34 -8.69
N TYR A 55 3.41 -4.62 -7.53
CA TYR A 55 4.40 -5.69 -7.41
C TYR A 55 3.73 -7.05 -7.64
N PHE A 56 2.57 -7.22 -7.02
CA PHE A 56 1.72 -8.39 -7.16
C PHE A 56 0.41 -8.02 -7.86
N HIS A 57 -0.08 -8.95 -8.67
CA HIS A 57 -1.39 -8.88 -9.32
C HIS A 57 -2.43 -9.71 -8.56
N PRO A 58 -3.70 -9.29 -8.58
CA PRO A 58 -4.79 -10.12 -8.08
C PRO A 58 -5.01 -11.31 -9.01
N GLY A 59 -5.06 -12.51 -8.45
CA GLY A 59 -5.45 -13.74 -9.13
C GLY A 59 -6.83 -14.20 -8.68
N LEU A 60 -6.99 -15.51 -8.54
CA LEU A 60 -8.25 -16.16 -8.14
C LEU A 60 -8.64 -15.75 -6.71
N ASN A 61 -9.89 -15.33 -6.52
CA ASN A 61 -10.47 -14.97 -5.22
C ASN A 61 -9.69 -13.88 -4.45
N VAL A 62 -9.05 -12.96 -5.17
CA VAL A 62 -8.30 -11.84 -4.59
C VAL A 62 -8.80 -10.52 -5.17
N GLY A 63 -9.12 -9.59 -4.28
CA GLY A 63 -9.50 -8.23 -4.63
C GLY A 63 -8.32 -7.27 -4.52
N ILE A 64 -8.40 -6.16 -5.25
CA ILE A 64 -7.48 -5.03 -5.14
C ILE A 64 -8.22 -3.78 -4.65
N ALA A 65 -7.71 -3.16 -3.59
CA ALA A 65 -8.25 -1.91 -3.07
C ALA A 65 -7.67 -0.69 -3.81
N CYS A 66 -8.27 0.50 -3.67
CA CYS A 66 -7.79 1.73 -4.31
C CYS A 66 -6.35 2.12 -3.92
N ASN A 67 -5.89 1.68 -2.74
CA ASN A 67 -4.52 1.87 -2.27
C ASN A 67 -3.56 0.72 -2.68
N LEU A 68 -3.95 -0.05 -3.69
CA LEU A 68 -3.28 -1.24 -4.25
C LEU A 68 -3.07 -2.40 -3.28
N THR A 69 -3.70 -2.38 -2.11
CA THR A 69 -3.63 -3.50 -1.16
C THR A 69 -4.41 -4.67 -1.74
N LEU A 70 -3.81 -5.86 -1.74
CA LEU A 70 -4.51 -7.09 -2.09
C LEU A 70 -5.17 -7.68 -0.85
N TYR A 71 -6.39 -8.16 -1.00
CA TYR A 71 -7.15 -8.79 0.07
C TYR A 71 -7.90 -10.03 -0.43
N ALA A 72 -8.12 -11.00 0.45
CA ALA A 72 -8.83 -12.21 0.13
C ALA A 72 -10.33 -11.93 -0.03
N LEU A 73 -10.96 -12.43 -1.10
CA LEU A 73 -12.41 -12.37 -1.27
C LEU A 73 -13.10 -13.56 -0.57
N GLU A 74 -12.46 -14.72 -0.58
CA GLU A 74 -12.94 -15.94 0.08
C GLU A 74 -11.98 -16.40 1.17
N LYS A 75 -12.47 -17.26 2.07
CA LYS A 75 -11.61 -17.95 3.04
C LYS A 75 -10.88 -19.09 2.34
N GLY A 76 -9.60 -19.28 2.62
CA GLY A 76 -8.85 -20.33 1.95
C GLY A 76 -7.34 -20.26 2.15
N LYS A 77 -6.62 -21.08 1.39
CA LYS A 77 -5.17 -21.14 1.39
C LYS A 77 -4.59 -20.21 0.33
N VAL A 78 -3.64 -19.38 0.75
CA VAL A 78 -2.93 -18.45 -0.15
C VAL A 78 -1.93 -19.21 -0.99
N VAL A 79 -1.94 -18.94 -2.30
CA VAL A 79 -0.96 -19.44 -3.26
C VAL A 79 -0.39 -18.29 -4.08
N ILE A 80 0.93 -18.24 -4.23
CA ILE A 80 1.62 -17.24 -5.05
C ILE A 80 2.25 -17.92 -6.26
N SER A 81 1.76 -17.61 -7.46
CA SER A 81 2.27 -18.12 -8.73
C SER A 81 3.01 -17.02 -9.51
N CYS A 82 3.80 -17.42 -10.50
CA CYS A 82 4.38 -16.53 -11.51
C CYS A 82 3.74 -16.87 -12.86
N GLU A 83 2.92 -15.98 -13.40
CA GLU A 83 2.14 -16.23 -14.61
C GLU A 83 2.38 -15.15 -15.67
N LEU A 84 2.08 -15.48 -16.92
CA LEU A 84 2.08 -14.51 -18.01
C LEU A 84 0.88 -13.59 -17.84
N ALA A 85 1.13 -12.31 -17.58
CA ALA A 85 0.09 -11.32 -17.46
C ALA A 85 -0.51 -10.99 -18.83
N GLN A 86 -1.84 -10.96 -18.90
CA GLN A 86 -2.62 -10.44 -20.03
C GLN A 86 -3.31 -9.14 -19.61
N PRO A 87 -2.56 -8.03 -19.50
CA PRO A 87 -3.12 -6.77 -19.08
C PRO A 87 -3.92 -6.10 -20.20
N ASP A 88 -4.98 -5.40 -19.81
CA ASP A 88 -5.63 -4.41 -20.67
C ASP A 88 -4.78 -3.13 -20.74
N TRP A 89 -4.24 -2.84 -21.92
CA TRP A 89 -3.36 -1.70 -22.16
C TRP A 89 -4.11 -0.36 -22.23
N ASP A 90 -5.42 -0.38 -22.45
CA ASP A 90 -6.24 0.83 -22.49
C ASP A 90 -6.55 1.34 -21.06
N HIS A 91 -6.42 0.46 -20.07
CA HIS A 91 -6.69 0.82 -18.68
C HIS A 91 -5.63 1.76 -18.10
N VAL A 92 -6.08 2.84 -17.45
CA VAL A 92 -5.22 3.91 -16.90
C VAL A 92 -4.13 3.38 -15.95
N TRP A 93 -4.42 2.33 -15.17
CA TRP A 93 -3.43 1.74 -14.28
C TRP A 93 -2.30 1.04 -15.04
N MET A 94 -2.57 0.47 -16.21
CA MET A 94 -1.55 -0.21 -16.98
C MET A 94 -0.52 0.77 -17.51
N ASN A 95 -0.99 1.87 -18.13
CA ASN A 95 -0.14 2.95 -18.60
C ASN A 95 0.64 3.61 -17.44
N LYS A 96 0.05 3.69 -16.25
CA LYS A 96 0.71 4.24 -15.06
C LYS A 96 1.82 3.36 -14.51
N TYR A 97 1.59 2.06 -14.35
CA TYR A 97 2.53 1.16 -13.66
C TYR A 97 3.47 0.42 -14.60
N TYR A 98 3.13 0.33 -15.88
CA TYR A 98 3.88 -0.40 -16.90
C TYR A 98 4.05 0.41 -18.19
N PRO A 99 4.56 1.65 -18.13
CA PRO A 99 4.86 2.40 -19.33
C PRO A 99 5.89 1.61 -20.17
N ASN A 100 5.69 1.58 -21.49
CA ASN A 100 6.62 0.96 -22.45
C ASN A 100 6.75 -0.58 -22.34
N LYS A 101 5.77 -1.26 -21.75
CA LYS A 101 5.73 -2.74 -21.73
C LYS A 101 4.77 -3.33 -22.76
N GLN A 102 4.08 -2.49 -23.52
CA GLN A 102 3.16 -2.92 -24.57
C GLN A 102 3.93 -3.73 -25.64
N GLY A 103 3.38 -4.89 -26.01
CA GLY A 103 3.99 -5.81 -26.97
C GLY A 103 5.11 -6.71 -26.42
N GLN A 104 5.45 -6.62 -25.13
CA GLN A 104 6.42 -7.52 -24.49
C GLN A 104 5.70 -8.58 -23.63
N LEU A 105 6.31 -9.75 -23.49
CA LEU A 105 5.85 -10.77 -22.52
C LEU A 105 6.09 -10.25 -21.10
N LEU A 106 5.01 -10.08 -20.34
CA LEU A 106 5.06 -9.56 -18.98
C LEU A 106 4.75 -10.68 -17.99
N TYR A 107 5.75 -11.20 -17.29
CA TYR A 107 5.53 -12.15 -16.20
C TYR A 107 5.35 -11.43 -14.87
N LYS A 108 4.31 -11.79 -14.12
CA LYS A 108 4.00 -11.18 -12.83
C LYS A 108 3.66 -12.25 -11.79
N LYS A 109 3.85 -11.86 -10.53
CA LYS A 109 3.42 -12.67 -9.40
C LYS A 109 1.96 -12.41 -9.11
N TYR A 110 1.17 -13.48 -9.03
CA TYR A 110 -0.24 -13.41 -8.72
C TYR A 110 -0.49 -13.98 -7.33
N TYR A 111 -1.38 -13.34 -6.57
CA TYR A 111 -1.93 -13.93 -5.36
C TYR A 111 -3.24 -14.63 -5.70
N HIS A 112 -3.35 -15.88 -5.31
CA HIS A 112 -4.56 -16.68 -5.41
C HIS A 112 -4.97 -17.11 -4.00
N VAL A 113 -6.27 -17.24 -3.77
CA VAL A 113 -6.80 -17.87 -2.57
C VAL A 113 -7.62 -19.07 -3.01
N ILE A 114 -7.11 -20.27 -2.73
CA ILE A 114 -7.80 -21.52 -3.01
C ILE A 114 -8.78 -21.76 -1.86
N PRO A 115 -10.10 -21.73 -2.11
CA PRO A 115 -11.08 -21.87 -1.06
C PRO A 115 -11.01 -23.26 -0.46
N GLU A 116 -11.31 -23.35 0.83
CA GLU A 116 -11.54 -24.65 1.45
C GLU A 116 -12.76 -25.31 0.83
N PRO A 117 -12.71 -26.64 0.57
CA PRO A 117 -13.86 -27.34 0.03
C PRO A 117 -15.06 -27.15 0.95
N GLN A 118 -16.15 -26.65 0.38
CA GLN A 118 -17.39 -26.46 1.12
C GLN A 118 -17.93 -27.82 1.55
N SER A 119 -18.31 -27.94 2.83
CA SER A 119 -18.92 -29.17 3.32
C SER A 119 -20.27 -29.40 2.64
N GLN A 120 -20.36 -30.47 1.84
CA GLN A 120 -21.60 -30.93 1.21
C GLN A 120 -22.48 -31.70 2.21
N LYS A 121 -22.79 -31.08 3.35
CA LYS A 121 -23.68 -31.65 4.36
C LYS A 121 -25.01 -30.91 4.30
N PHE A 122 -26.05 -31.64 3.92
CA PHE A 122 -27.42 -31.12 3.89
C PHE A 122 -28.16 -31.63 5.11
N ASN A 123 -28.72 -30.73 5.90
CA ASN A 123 -29.54 -31.09 7.05
C ASN A 123 -31.01 -31.16 6.60
N LEU A 124 -31.70 -32.23 6.97
CA LEU A 124 -33.15 -32.34 6.75
C LEU A 124 -33.86 -31.32 7.63
N VAL A 125 -34.65 -30.43 7.01
CA VAL A 125 -35.36 -29.36 7.73
C VAL A 125 -36.79 -29.78 8.07
N ASN A 126 -37.45 -30.53 7.19
CA ASN A 126 -38.81 -31.03 7.43
C ASN A 126 -39.06 -32.31 6.63
N GLN A 127 -39.89 -33.19 7.17
CA GLN A 127 -40.40 -34.38 6.51
C GLN A 127 -41.93 -34.30 6.50
N ILE A 128 -42.52 -34.43 5.32
CA ILE A 128 -43.98 -34.42 5.10
C ILE A 128 -44.57 -35.75 5.55
#